data_AF-A0A969MSE7-F1
#
_entry.id   AF-A0A969MSE7-F1
#
_cell.length_a   1.000
_cell.length_b   1.000
_cell.length_c   1.000
_cell.angle_alpha   90.00
_cell.angle_beta   90.00
_cell.angle_gamma   90.00
#
_symmetry.space_group_name_H-M   'P 1'
#
loop_
_entity.id
_entity.type
_entity.pdbx_description
1 polymer ?
#
loop_
_entity_poly.entity_id
_entity_poly.type
_entity_poly.pdbx_seq_one_letter_code
_entity_poly.pdbx_strand_id
1 'polypeptide(L)'
;MKLLQLNLYLDSGVPIICVNAPLQERMTVLEQIYIECAIHRNIPVYLWNAGWGYFKQVEYESYSKVSFIKPQAKNKNIFSSFDYLLSSENAGFFIFENLSSLISIDSPQIVSQLINIFFDLKNSSKSKYLVILSTDDVEFPQSLSNLIPSIYYPLPSHKEIANLIDEFLCESPEKVNKEALVSAGAGLTLEEIRLGLNIALNSCSQLSYDIFAEHLLEYKINRFRSFNLNFVAKPSVPDFGGLDLLKKYIENVKYDFLPQARAANIPLPKGCLLVGPPGTGKTLSVNVIAKILGFPLVSVDTALVVADGAIYLKRLLERVEACAPVVMYFDEFDKLFAASSESGEDTNSRQILGTLLTWLQDKISAVFVVATLNRLDALPPELTRVGRFDEIFYVGFPQAIERKEILMMHLAAFDARYKNSD
;
A
#
# COMPACT_ATOMS: atom_id res chain seq x y z
N MET A 1 -7.08 17.24 1.19
CA MET A 1 -7.22 17.21 -0.27
C MET A 1 -5.98 16.55 -0.85
N LYS A 2 -6.12 15.34 -1.38
CA LYS A 2 -5.00 14.49 -1.80
C LYS A 2 -4.40 14.93 -3.14
N LEU A 3 -5.10 15.76 -3.92
CA LEU A 3 -4.67 16.28 -5.22
C LEU A 3 -4.35 17.79 -5.21
N LEU A 4 -4.06 18.39 -4.06
CA LEU A 4 -3.61 19.80 -3.99
C LEU A 4 -2.42 20.12 -4.92
N GLN A 5 -1.51 19.16 -5.05
CA GLN A 5 -0.36 19.29 -5.95
C GLN A 5 -0.78 19.39 -7.42
N LEU A 6 -1.89 18.75 -7.82
CA LEU A 6 -2.39 18.79 -9.20
C LEU A 6 -2.73 20.24 -9.58
N ASN A 7 -3.50 20.94 -8.75
CA ASN A 7 -3.80 22.36 -8.96
C ASN A 7 -2.52 23.21 -9.07
N LEU A 8 -1.55 22.99 -8.19
CA LEU A 8 -0.29 23.74 -8.21
C LEU A 8 0.49 23.55 -9.52
N TYR A 9 0.58 22.32 -10.03
CA TYR A 9 1.24 22.06 -11.32
C TYR A 9 0.49 22.70 -12.49
N LEU A 10 -0.85 22.58 -12.50
CA LEU A 10 -1.69 23.18 -13.53
C LEU A 10 -1.55 24.71 -13.56
N ASP A 11 -1.61 25.36 -12.38
CA ASP A 11 -1.44 26.81 -12.24
C ASP A 11 -0.02 27.28 -12.58
N SER A 12 0.96 26.39 -12.47
CA SER A 12 2.35 26.64 -12.91
C SER A 12 2.55 26.48 -14.42
N GLY A 13 1.48 26.23 -15.19
CA GLY A 13 1.53 26.10 -16.64
C GLY A 13 2.03 24.74 -17.14
N VAL A 14 1.97 23.69 -16.31
CA VAL A 14 2.27 22.32 -16.75
C VAL A 14 1.04 21.76 -17.49
N PRO A 15 1.15 21.43 -18.80
CA PRO A 15 -0.01 21.05 -19.59
C PRO A 15 -0.39 19.56 -19.46
N ILE A 16 0.56 18.69 -19.11
CA ILE A 16 0.36 17.25 -18.97
C ILE A 16 0.83 16.80 -17.60
N ILE A 17 0.00 16.05 -16.88
CA ILE A 17 0.32 15.50 -15.55
C ILE A 17 -0.12 14.04 -15.49
N CYS A 18 0.72 13.17 -14.94
CA CYS A 18 0.35 11.80 -14.65
C CYS A 18 -0.17 11.69 -13.19
N VAL A 19 -1.28 11.00 -12.98
CA VAL A 19 -1.87 10.72 -11.67
C VAL A 19 -1.92 9.21 -11.51
N ASN A 20 -1.11 8.68 -10.60
CA ASN A 20 -1.08 7.27 -10.26
C ASN A 20 -2.02 7.04 -9.07
N ALA A 21 -2.99 6.14 -9.21
CA ALA A 21 -3.96 5.86 -8.16
C ALA A 21 -4.37 4.38 -8.12
N PRO A 22 -4.76 3.84 -6.95
CA PRO A 22 -5.37 2.52 -6.90
C PRO A 22 -6.63 2.47 -7.78
N LEU A 23 -6.82 1.38 -8.53
CA LEU A 23 -7.99 1.20 -9.40
C LEU A 23 -9.33 1.39 -8.64
N GLN A 24 -9.38 1.00 -7.37
CA GLN A 24 -10.57 1.14 -6.53
C GLN A 24 -10.97 2.62 -6.34
N GLU A 25 -10.00 3.53 -6.36
CA GLU A 25 -10.20 4.97 -6.17
C GLU A 25 -10.48 5.71 -7.47
N ARG A 26 -10.62 4.99 -8.60
CA ARG A 26 -10.82 5.58 -9.94
C ARG A 26 -11.91 6.64 -9.96
N MET A 27 -13.08 6.37 -9.37
CA MET A 27 -14.18 7.33 -9.37
C MET A 27 -13.93 8.49 -8.41
N THR A 28 -13.36 8.22 -7.23
CA THR A 28 -13.00 9.23 -6.23
C THR A 28 -11.97 10.23 -6.77
N VAL A 29 -10.99 9.74 -7.53
CA VAL A 29 -9.98 10.59 -8.19
C VAL A 29 -10.63 11.45 -9.27
N LEU A 30 -11.54 10.90 -10.08
CA LEU A 30 -12.30 11.68 -11.07
C LEU A 30 -13.16 12.75 -10.42
N GLU A 31 -13.85 12.42 -9.32
CA GLU A 31 -14.62 13.38 -8.52
C GLU A 31 -13.73 14.50 -7.99
N GLN A 32 -12.57 14.19 -7.42
CA GLN A 32 -11.64 15.21 -6.93
C GLN A 32 -11.08 16.08 -8.06
N ILE A 33 -10.72 15.51 -9.22
CA ILE A 33 -10.30 16.31 -10.38
C ILE A 33 -11.44 17.25 -10.81
N TYR A 34 -12.67 16.76 -10.83
CA TYR A 34 -13.83 17.58 -11.18
C TYR A 34 -14.04 18.73 -10.17
N ILE A 35 -14.14 18.42 -8.88
CA ILE A 35 -14.42 19.38 -7.81
C ILE A 35 -13.26 20.37 -7.65
N GLU A 36 -12.03 19.87 -7.52
CA GLU A 36 -10.86 20.68 -7.19
C GLU A 36 -10.30 21.43 -8.40
N CYS A 37 -10.43 20.90 -9.62
CA CYS A 37 -9.80 21.50 -10.80
C CYS A 37 -10.80 22.11 -11.78
N ALA A 38 -11.86 21.38 -12.10
CA ALA A 38 -12.77 21.73 -13.19
C ALA A 38 -13.78 22.83 -12.80
N ILE A 39 -14.41 22.69 -11.62
CA ILE A 39 -15.37 23.68 -11.10
C ILE A 39 -14.69 25.04 -10.90
N HIS A 40 -13.52 25.06 -10.26
CA HIS A 40 -12.77 26.30 -10.00
C HIS A 40 -12.38 27.06 -11.27
N ARG A 41 -12.19 26.36 -12.39
CA ARG A 41 -11.79 26.96 -13.68
C ARG A 41 -12.95 27.12 -14.66
N ASN A 42 -14.14 26.62 -14.32
CA ASN A 42 -15.31 26.56 -15.20
C ASN A 42 -15.01 25.87 -16.54
N ILE A 43 -14.32 24.73 -16.49
CA ILE A 43 -13.88 23.96 -17.66
C ILE A 43 -14.45 22.54 -17.58
N PRO A 44 -14.94 21.93 -18.67
CA PRO A 44 -15.44 20.55 -18.66
C PRO A 44 -14.34 19.51 -18.48
N VAL A 45 -14.70 18.34 -17.94
CA VAL A 45 -13.82 17.17 -17.83
C VAL A 45 -14.26 16.10 -18.83
N TYR A 46 -13.31 15.47 -19.50
CA TYR A 46 -13.53 14.40 -20.45
C TYR A 46 -12.68 13.19 -20.07
N LEU A 47 -13.26 11.99 -20.11
CA LEU A 47 -12.56 10.74 -19.84
C LEU A 47 -12.51 9.86 -21.09
N TRP A 48 -11.32 9.37 -21.39
CA TRP A 48 -11.05 8.35 -22.39
C TRP A 48 -10.47 7.10 -21.71
N ASN A 49 -10.92 5.92 -22.12
CA ASN A 49 -10.30 4.64 -21.78
C ASN A 49 -10.33 3.71 -23.00
N ALA A 50 -9.48 2.68 -22.98
CA ALA A 50 -9.35 1.72 -24.07
C ALA A 50 -10.66 0.98 -24.39
N GLY A 51 -11.55 0.78 -23.40
CA GLY A 51 -12.83 0.11 -23.59
C GLY A 51 -13.85 0.93 -24.41
N TRP A 52 -13.83 2.26 -24.28
CA TRP A 52 -14.66 3.14 -25.11
C TRP A 52 -13.98 3.50 -26.43
N GLY A 53 -12.68 3.78 -26.41
CA GLY A 53 -11.92 4.26 -27.56
C GLY A 53 -12.22 5.71 -27.95
N TYR A 54 -13.04 6.44 -27.18
CA TYR A 54 -13.36 7.86 -27.39
C TYR A 54 -13.65 8.57 -26.06
N PHE A 55 -13.66 9.91 -26.08
CA PHE A 55 -13.95 10.74 -24.92
C PHE A 55 -15.44 10.79 -24.59
N LYS A 56 -15.75 10.69 -23.31
CA LYS A 56 -17.06 11.06 -22.74
C LYS A 56 -16.88 12.20 -21.75
N GLN A 57 -17.81 13.15 -21.80
CA GLN A 57 -17.83 14.22 -20.80
C GLN A 57 -18.27 13.65 -19.45
N VAL A 58 -17.53 14.01 -18.41
CA VAL A 58 -17.81 13.68 -17.03
C VAL A 58 -18.76 14.72 -16.47
N GLU A 59 -19.90 14.28 -15.95
CA GLU A 59 -20.82 15.12 -15.19
C GLU A 59 -20.81 14.70 -13.73
N TYR A 60 -20.86 15.70 -12.86
CA TYR A 60 -20.97 15.51 -11.43
C TYR A 60 -22.37 15.94 -11.00
N GLU A 61 -23.20 14.97 -10.61
CA GLU A 61 -24.50 15.24 -10.02
C GLU A 61 -24.32 15.56 -8.53
N SER A 62 -25.20 16.40 -7.96
CA SER A 62 -25.27 16.56 -6.50
C SER A 62 -25.39 15.17 -5.87
N TYR A 63 -24.62 14.85 -4.82
CA TYR A 63 -24.47 13.53 -4.16
C TYR A 63 -23.35 12.59 -4.67
N SER A 64 -22.18 13.11 -5.09
CA SER A 64 -20.98 12.29 -5.35
C SER A 64 -21.14 11.22 -6.43
N LYS A 65 -22.07 11.43 -7.37
CA LYS A 65 -22.29 10.51 -8.47
C LYS A 65 -21.70 11.08 -9.75
N VAL A 66 -20.70 10.36 -10.27
CA VAL A 66 -20.08 10.65 -11.56
C VAL A 66 -20.88 9.96 -12.66
N SER A 67 -21.42 10.74 -13.60
CA SER A 67 -22.10 10.24 -14.80
C SER A 67 -21.34 10.62 -16.07
N PHE A 68 -21.68 9.97 -17.19
CA PHE A 68 -20.97 10.16 -18.47
C PHE A 68 -21.96 10.44 -19.60
N ILE A 69 -21.81 11.59 -20.26
CA ILE A 69 -22.65 11.95 -21.41
C ILE A 69 -22.21 11.13 -22.65
N LYS A 70 -23.17 10.79 -23.51
CA LYS A 70 -22.97 10.09 -24.79
C LYS A 70 -21.95 10.81 -25.72
N PRO A 71 -21.28 10.07 -26.64
CA PRO A 71 -20.04 10.49 -27.30
C PRO A 71 -20.15 11.81 -28.07
N GLN A 72 -19.08 12.61 -28.06
CA GLN A 72 -18.92 13.71 -29.02
C GLN A 72 -18.42 13.23 -30.41
N ALA A 73 -17.70 12.10 -30.49
CA ALA A 73 -17.35 11.41 -31.74
C ALA A 73 -16.87 9.96 -31.49
N LYS A 74 -17.12 9.02 -32.41
CA LYS A 74 -16.48 7.69 -32.38
C LYS A 74 -15.09 7.78 -33.01
N ASN A 75 -14.06 7.67 -32.19
CA ASN A 75 -12.67 7.63 -32.62
C ASN A 75 -12.27 6.17 -32.90
N LYS A 76 -11.62 5.92 -34.05
CA LYS A 76 -11.27 4.56 -34.49
C LYS A 76 -10.00 4.03 -33.82
N ASN A 77 -9.09 4.92 -33.42
CA ASN A 77 -7.82 4.58 -32.78
C ASN A 77 -7.42 5.68 -31.77
N ILE A 78 -6.39 5.41 -30.97
CA ILE A 78 -5.91 6.35 -29.95
C ILE A 78 -5.42 7.67 -30.56
N PHE A 79 -4.76 7.62 -31.72
CA PHE A 79 -4.27 8.81 -32.42
C PHE A 79 -5.39 9.78 -32.78
N SER A 80 -6.55 9.28 -33.24
CA SER A 80 -7.71 10.13 -33.50
C SER A 80 -8.26 10.80 -32.23
N SER A 81 -8.01 10.21 -31.05
CA SER A 81 -8.35 10.84 -29.77
C SER A 81 -7.33 11.93 -29.38
N PHE A 82 -6.05 11.74 -29.69
CA PHE A 82 -5.05 12.81 -29.58
C PHE A 82 -5.35 13.98 -30.52
N ASP A 83 -5.71 13.68 -31.77
CA ASP A 83 -6.10 14.71 -32.76
C ASP A 83 -7.33 15.47 -32.30
N TYR A 84 -8.32 14.78 -31.74
CA TYR A 84 -9.51 15.41 -31.15
C TYR A 84 -9.16 16.33 -29.96
N LEU A 85 -8.27 15.90 -29.07
CA LEU A 85 -7.78 16.73 -27.96
C LEU A 85 -7.14 18.02 -28.49
N LEU A 86 -6.28 17.94 -29.50
CA LEU A 86 -5.58 19.10 -30.06
C LEU A 86 -6.52 20.02 -30.87
N SER A 87 -7.37 19.44 -31.73
CA SER A 87 -8.27 20.16 -32.63
C SER A 87 -9.52 20.74 -31.96
N SER A 88 -9.93 20.21 -30.81
CA SER A 88 -11.13 20.69 -30.10
C SER A 88 -11.09 22.21 -29.86
N GLU A 89 -12.20 22.91 -30.08
CA GLU A 89 -12.25 24.35 -29.79
C GLU A 89 -12.44 24.64 -28.31
N ASN A 90 -12.97 23.66 -27.58
CA ASN A 90 -13.31 23.79 -26.17
C ASN A 90 -12.06 23.73 -25.28
N ALA A 91 -12.06 24.56 -24.23
CA ALA A 91 -11.24 24.32 -23.05
C ALA A 91 -11.67 22.99 -22.40
N GLY A 92 -10.75 22.27 -21.78
CA GLY A 92 -11.07 20.96 -21.22
C GLY A 92 -9.96 20.34 -20.39
N PHE A 93 -10.35 19.61 -19.35
CA PHE A 93 -9.51 18.56 -18.76
C PHE A 93 -9.74 17.26 -19.53
N PHE A 94 -8.75 16.80 -20.25
CA PHE A 94 -8.81 15.53 -20.98
C PHE A 94 -8.06 14.48 -20.19
N ILE A 95 -8.75 13.41 -19.79
CA ILE A 95 -8.19 12.34 -18.98
C ILE A 95 -8.03 11.10 -19.87
N PHE A 96 -6.80 10.60 -20.01
CA PHE A 96 -6.53 9.30 -20.61
C PHE A 96 -6.23 8.28 -19.52
N GLU A 97 -7.03 7.22 -19.47
CA GLU A 97 -6.88 6.14 -18.49
C GLU A 97 -5.95 5.04 -19.01
N ASN A 98 -4.98 4.62 -18.19
CA ASN A 98 -4.06 3.50 -18.42
C ASN A 98 -3.30 3.60 -19.76
N LEU A 99 -2.88 4.82 -20.11
CA LEU A 99 -2.10 5.07 -21.31
C LEU A 99 -0.73 4.35 -21.26
N SER A 100 -0.14 4.24 -20.07
CA SER A 100 1.12 3.52 -19.84
C SER A 100 1.10 2.09 -20.40
N SER A 101 0.05 1.33 -20.12
CA SER A 101 -0.13 -0.04 -20.66
C SER A 101 -0.11 -0.09 -22.19
N LEU A 102 -0.62 0.95 -22.87
CA LEU A 102 -0.63 1.01 -24.33
C LEU A 102 0.75 1.36 -24.90
N ILE A 103 1.59 2.06 -24.13
CA ILE A 103 2.96 2.41 -24.52
C ILE A 103 3.89 1.19 -24.41
N SER A 104 3.71 0.36 -23.37
CA SER A 104 4.51 -0.85 -23.16
C SER A 104 4.34 -1.92 -24.24
N ILE A 105 3.27 -1.86 -25.04
CA ILE A 105 2.94 -2.83 -26.10
C ILE A 105 3.39 -2.31 -27.49
N ASP A 106 4.64 -1.85 -27.64
CA ASP A 106 5.22 -1.41 -28.94
C ASP A 106 4.60 -0.16 -29.60
N SER A 107 4.91 1.07 -29.13
CA SER A 107 4.73 2.25 -30.00
C SER A 107 5.60 3.47 -29.66
N PRO A 108 6.81 3.59 -30.24
CA PRO A 108 7.57 4.86 -30.23
C PRO A 108 6.76 6.04 -30.78
N GLN A 109 5.73 5.76 -31.57
CA GLN A 109 4.76 6.70 -32.08
C GLN A 109 3.92 7.37 -30.98
N ILE A 110 3.43 6.63 -29.98
CA ILE A 110 2.64 7.22 -28.88
C ILE A 110 3.55 8.11 -28.03
N VAL A 111 4.77 7.66 -27.73
CA VAL A 111 5.76 8.47 -27.00
C VAL A 111 6.04 9.78 -27.73
N SER A 112 6.34 9.71 -29.03
CA SER A 112 6.60 10.89 -29.86
C SER A 112 5.38 11.82 -29.91
N GLN A 113 4.18 11.24 -30.02
CA GLN A 113 2.94 12.01 -30.06
C GLN A 113 2.65 12.71 -28.73
N LEU A 114 2.91 12.06 -27.59
CA LEU A 114 2.78 12.70 -26.27
C LEU A 114 3.76 13.87 -26.08
N ILE A 115 4.98 13.73 -26.59
CA ILE A 115 5.96 14.83 -26.60
C ILE A 115 5.43 16.01 -27.45
N ASN A 116 4.89 15.74 -28.65
CA ASN A 116 4.30 16.78 -29.50
C ASN A 116 3.12 17.45 -28.79
N ILE A 117 2.19 16.67 -28.24
CA ILE A 117 1.04 17.20 -27.48
C ILE A 117 1.50 18.08 -26.32
N PHE A 118 2.56 17.70 -25.60
CA PHE A 118 3.08 18.50 -24.50
C PHE A 118 3.46 19.91 -24.96
N PHE A 119 4.24 20.01 -26.04
CA PHE A 119 4.69 21.30 -26.55
C PHE A 119 3.57 22.10 -27.22
N ASP A 120 2.65 21.42 -27.91
CA ASP A 120 1.48 22.06 -28.53
C ASP A 120 0.56 22.66 -27.47
N LEU A 121 0.27 21.92 -26.40
CA LEU A 121 -0.54 22.42 -25.28
C LEU A 121 0.17 23.55 -24.54
N LYS A 122 1.48 23.46 -24.33
CA LYS A 122 2.27 24.52 -23.68
C LYS A 122 2.27 25.84 -24.46
N ASN A 123 2.26 25.76 -25.79
CA ASN A 123 2.23 26.93 -26.68
C ASN A 123 0.81 27.39 -27.03
N SER A 124 -0.21 26.64 -26.63
CA SER A 124 -1.61 26.98 -26.89
C SER A 124 -2.09 28.10 -25.96
N SER A 125 -2.84 29.04 -26.53
CA SER A 125 -3.56 30.05 -25.74
C SER A 125 -4.85 29.51 -25.10
N LYS A 126 -5.25 28.28 -25.44
CA LYS A 126 -6.46 27.65 -24.91
C LYS A 126 -6.14 26.87 -23.63
N SER A 127 -6.98 27.01 -22.61
CA SER A 127 -6.90 26.26 -21.35
C SER A 127 -7.28 24.79 -21.54
N LYS A 128 -6.35 24.01 -22.07
CA LYS A 128 -6.46 22.55 -22.22
C LYS A 128 -5.41 21.87 -21.38
N TYR A 129 -5.84 20.89 -20.60
CA TYR A 129 -4.97 20.12 -19.74
C TYR A 129 -5.17 18.64 -20.02
N LEU A 130 -4.08 17.89 -20.03
CA LEU A 130 -4.09 16.45 -20.19
C LEU A 130 -3.69 15.80 -18.88
N VAL A 131 -4.58 14.99 -18.31
CA VAL A 131 -4.27 14.13 -17.17
C VAL A 131 -4.15 12.71 -17.66
N ILE A 132 -3.05 12.04 -17.32
CA ILE A 132 -2.91 10.61 -17.57
C ILE A 132 -3.22 9.90 -16.26
N LEU A 133 -4.35 9.21 -16.19
CA LEU A 133 -4.76 8.47 -15.00
C LEU A 133 -4.26 7.03 -15.11
N SER A 134 -3.25 6.68 -14.33
CA SER A 134 -2.67 5.33 -14.32
C SER A 134 -3.13 4.56 -13.08
N THR A 135 -3.81 3.44 -13.31
CA THR A 135 -4.35 2.53 -12.29
C THR A 135 -3.86 1.09 -12.44
N ASP A 136 -2.97 0.85 -13.40
CA ASP A 136 -2.45 -0.45 -13.84
C ASP A 136 -1.02 -0.72 -13.36
N ASP A 137 -0.47 0.17 -12.55
CA ASP A 137 0.88 0.09 -11.99
C ASP A 137 2.00 0.01 -13.06
N VAL A 138 1.72 0.46 -14.28
CA VAL A 138 2.72 0.51 -15.36
C VAL A 138 3.46 1.84 -15.32
N GLU A 139 4.78 1.77 -15.10
CA GLU A 139 5.63 2.96 -15.07
C GLU A 139 5.73 3.62 -16.45
N PHE A 140 5.80 4.95 -16.43
CA PHE A 140 6.01 5.74 -17.63
C PHE A 140 7.45 5.56 -18.17
N PRO A 141 7.67 5.53 -19.50
CA PRO A 141 9.01 5.53 -20.06
C PRO A 141 9.84 6.70 -19.56
N GLN A 142 11.15 6.47 -19.33
CA GLN A 142 12.05 7.49 -18.79
C GLN A 142 12.06 8.79 -19.61
N SER A 143 11.98 8.69 -20.94
CA SER A 143 11.91 9.85 -21.83
C SER A 143 10.74 10.80 -21.53
N LEU A 144 9.60 10.26 -21.12
CA LEU A 144 8.41 11.03 -20.75
C LEU A 144 8.43 11.45 -19.28
N SER A 145 9.06 10.67 -18.40
CA SER A 145 9.14 10.98 -16.97
C SER A 145 9.85 12.32 -16.67
N ASN A 146 10.80 12.72 -17.53
CA ASN A 146 11.48 14.02 -17.43
C ASN A 146 10.59 15.20 -17.86
N LEU A 147 9.56 14.94 -18.65
CA LEU A 147 8.70 15.96 -19.26
C LEU A 147 7.36 16.10 -18.53
N ILE A 148 6.79 14.96 -18.13
CA ILE A 148 5.46 14.83 -17.55
C ILE A 148 5.62 14.50 -16.07
N PRO A 149 5.34 15.43 -15.14
CA PRO A 149 5.41 15.14 -13.72
C PRO A 149 4.31 14.13 -13.33
N SER A 150 4.64 13.29 -12.35
CA SER A 150 3.75 12.28 -11.79
C SER A 150 3.36 12.63 -10.35
N ILE A 151 2.08 12.50 -10.03
CA ILE A 151 1.53 12.64 -8.68
C ILE A 151 0.98 11.28 -8.26
N TYR A 152 1.17 10.92 -7.00
CA TYR A 152 0.64 9.68 -6.45
C TYR A 152 -0.55 9.97 -5.54
N TYR A 153 -1.64 9.22 -5.70
CA TYR A 153 -2.82 9.29 -4.85
C TYR A 153 -2.65 8.32 -3.67
N PRO A 154 -2.34 8.81 -2.45
CA PRO A 154 -2.00 7.95 -1.34
C PRO A 154 -3.22 7.24 -0.75
N LEU A 155 -2.97 6.12 -0.07
CA LEU A 155 -3.95 5.50 0.83
C LEU A 155 -4.39 6.49 1.93
N PRO A 156 -5.64 6.38 2.41
CA PRO A 156 -6.17 7.32 3.40
C PRO A 156 -5.44 7.22 4.74
N SER A 157 -5.19 8.41 5.32
CA SER A 157 -4.69 8.54 6.68
C SER A 157 -5.76 8.18 7.71
N HIS A 158 -5.35 7.85 8.94
CA HIS A 158 -6.27 7.62 10.07
C HIS A 158 -7.30 8.74 10.24
N LYS A 159 -6.92 10.00 10.01
CA LYS A 159 -7.84 11.16 10.06
C LYS A 159 -8.88 11.13 8.93
N GLU A 160 -8.46 10.81 7.71
CA GLU A 160 -9.38 10.70 6.57
C GLU A 160 -10.35 9.53 6.74
N ILE A 161 -9.87 8.39 7.26
CA ILE A 161 -10.71 7.24 7.60
C ILE A 161 -11.72 7.63 8.69
N ALA A 162 -11.28 8.33 9.73
CA ALA A 162 -12.17 8.81 10.80
C ALA A 162 -13.27 9.74 10.26
N ASN A 163 -12.93 10.64 9.33
CA ASN A 163 -13.89 11.54 8.69
C ASN A 163 -14.89 10.77 7.80
N LEU A 164 -14.40 9.78 7.04
CA LEU A 164 -15.25 8.92 6.23
C LEU A 164 -16.27 8.16 7.09
N ILE A 165 -15.83 7.64 8.23
CA ILE A 165 -16.69 6.94 9.19
C ILE A 165 -17.76 7.90 9.76
N ASP A 166 -17.37 9.13 10.10
CA ASP A 166 -18.33 10.14 10.61
C ASP A 166 -19.38 10.49 9.55
N GLU A 167 -18.95 10.69 8.29
CA GLU A 167 -19.85 10.93 7.16
C GLU A 167 -20.80 9.75 6.96
N PHE A 168 -20.30 8.52 7.07
CA PHE A 168 -21.07 7.32 6.82
C PHE A 168 -22.11 7.04 7.92
N LEU A 169 -21.76 7.30 9.18
CA LEU A 169 -22.60 6.94 10.33
C LEU A 169 -23.55 8.07 10.78
N CYS A 170 -23.42 9.30 10.25
CA CYS A 170 -24.28 10.50 10.36
C CYS A 170 -25.03 10.80 11.69
N GLU A 171 -25.74 9.86 12.32
CA GLU A 171 -26.35 9.97 13.64
C GLU A 171 -26.35 8.62 14.42
N SER A 172 -25.73 8.61 15.62
CA SER A 172 -25.82 7.63 16.73
C SER A 172 -24.98 6.32 16.66
N PRO A 173 -24.76 5.57 17.78
CA PRO A 173 -24.96 5.83 19.21
C PRO A 173 -23.65 5.75 20.05
N GLU A 174 -23.66 6.40 21.23
CA GLU A 174 -22.77 6.22 22.40
C GLU A 174 -21.24 6.20 22.23
N LYS A 175 -20.55 6.54 23.34
CA LYS A 175 -19.09 6.60 23.48
C LYS A 175 -18.46 5.21 23.35
N VAL A 176 -18.31 4.69 22.13
CA VAL A 176 -17.65 3.40 21.89
C VAL A 176 -16.58 3.54 20.79
N ASN A 177 -15.64 2.60 20.78
CA ASN A 177 -14.27 2.66 20.28
C ASN A 177 -14.12 2.93 18.76
N LYS A 178 -14.28 4.20 18.35
CA LYS A 178 -13.99 4.66 16.98
C LYS A 178 -12.58 4.30 16.51
N GLU A 179 -11.60 4.24 17.43
CA GLU A 179 -10.22 3.91 17.09
C GLU A 179 -10.08 2.48 16.55
N ALA A 180 -10.82 1.52 17.09
CA ALA A 180 -10.83 0.15 16.57
C ALA A 180 -11.35 0.09 15.13
N LEU A 181 -12.41 0.84 14.82
CA LEU A 181 -12.97 0.90 13.47
C LEU A 181 -12.01 1.59 12.48
N VAL A 182 -11.36 2.69 12.90
CA VAL A 182 -10.32 3.36 12.11
C VAL A 182 -9.14 2.43 11.87
N SER A 183 -8.68 1.70 12.89
CA SER A 183 -7.60 0.71 12.77
C SER A 183 -7.97 -0.47 11.86
N ALA A 184 -9.25 -0.86 11.82
CA ALA A 184 -9.74 -1.88 10.91
C ALA A 184 -9.73 -1.39 9.45
N GLY A 185 -9.98 -0.09 9.22
CA GLY A 185 -9.89 0.54 7.89
C GLY A 185 -8.46 0.85 7.42
N ALA A 186 -7.50 0.98 8.34
CA ALA A 186 -6.11 1.33 8.01
C ALA A 186 -5.50 0.34 6.98
N GLY A 187 -4.85 0.85 5.93
CA GLY A 187 -4.31 0.04 4.83
C GLY A 187 -5.33 -0.40 3.77
N LEU A 188 -6.57 0.05 3.84
CA LEU A 188 -7.55 -0.05 2.76
C LEU A 188 -7.70 1.29 2.04
N THR A 189 -8.16 1.27 0.80
CA THR A 189 -8.61 2.48 0.09
C THR A 189 -9.92 3.00 0.70
N LEU A 190 -10.30 4.27 0.44
CA LEU A 190 -11.57 4.82 0.90
C LEU A 190 -12.76 4.00 0.37
N GLU A 191 -12.71 3.60 -0.91
CA GLU A 191 -13.75 2.78 -1.51
C GLU A 191 -13.81 1.35 -0.96
N GLU A 192 -12.65 0.76 -0.61
CA GLU A 192 -12.59 -0.51 0.11
C GLU A 192 -13.26 -0.39 1.50
N ILE A 193 -13.03 0.72 2.21
CA ILE A 193 -13.66 0.99 3.51
C ILE A 193 -15.18 1.19 3.34
N ARG A 194 -15.62 2.03 2.39
CA ARG A 194 -17.05 2.23 2.10
C ARG A 194 -17.74 0.90 1.79
N LEU A 195 -17.12 0.06 0.96
CA LEU A 195 -17.66 -1.26 0.64
C LEU A 195 -17.74 -2.17 1.88
N GLY A 196 -16.68 -2.23 2.70
CA GLY A 196 -16.67 -3.00 3.94
C GLY A 196 -17.75 -2.55 4.93
N LEU A 197 -17.93 -1.24 5.11
CA LEU A 197 -18.98 -0.67 5.96
C LEU A 197 -20.39 -0.96 5.41
N ASN A 198 -20.59 -0.90 4.09
CA ASN A 198 -21.85 -1.27 3.46
C ASN A 198 -22.18 -2.77 3.64
N ILE A 199 -21.18 -3.65 3.56
CA ILE A 199 -21.37 -5.09 3.84
C ILE A 199 -21.82 -5.28 5.29
N ALA A 200 -21.19 -4.59 6.25
CA ALA A 200 -21.57 -4.62 7.65
C ALA A 200 -23.01 -4.12 7.88
N LEU A 201 -23.38 -2.97 7.30
CA LEU A 201 -24.75 -2.44 7.37
C LEU A 201 -25.82 -3.44 6.92
N ASN A 202 -25.55 -4.15 5.83
CA ASN A 202 -26.50 -5.11 5.25
C ASN A 202 -26.55 -6.45 6.00
N SER A 203 -25.54 -6.72 6.84
CA SER A 203 -25.38 -8.00 7.54
C SER A 203 -25.82 -7.95 9.00
N CYS A 204 -25.94 -6.75 9.58
CA CYS A 204 -26.19 -6.57 11.01
C CYS A 204 -27.57 -5.96 11.29
N SER A 205 -28.29 -6.52 12.27
CA SER A 205 -29.55 -5.97 12.78
C SER A 205 -29.34 -4.86 13.83
N GLN A 206 -28.15 -4.82 14.45
CA GLN A 206 -27.76 -3.85 15.46
C GLN A 206 -26.57 -3.02 14.96
N LEU A 207 -26.67 -1.70 15.10
CA LEU A 207 -25.67 -0.74 14.66
C LEU A 207 -24.78 -0.35 15.84
N SER A 208 -23.57 -0.92 15.91
CA SER A 208 -22.55 -0.53 16.91
C SER A 208 -21.15 -0.50 16.30
N TYR A 209 -20.30 0.42 16.78
CA TYR A 209 -18.92 0.58 16.30
C TYR A 209 -18.10 -0.71 16.37
N ASP A 210 -18.27 -1.51 17.42
CA ASP A 210 -17.52 -2.76 17.60
C ASP A 210 -17.91 -3.79 16.54
N ILE A 211 -19.22 -3.93 16.25
CA ILE A 211 -19.70 -4.82 15.19
C ILE A 211 -19.17 -4.35 13.82
N PHE A 212 -19.23 -3.05 13.53
CA PHE A 212 -18.64 -2.51 12.30
C PHE A 212 -17.14 -2.78 12.22
N ALA A 213 -16.42 -2.65 13.34
CA ALA A 213 -14.97 -2.86 13.38
C ALA A 213 -14.63 -4.34 13.13
N GLU A 214 -15.39 -5.27 13.69
CA GLU A 214 -15.24 -6.70 13.45
C GLU A 214 -15.47 -7.06 11.98
N HIS A 215 -16.58 -6.60 11.39
CA HIS A 215 -16.88 -6.86 9.98
C HIS A 215 -15.89 -6.19 9.01
N LEU A 216 -15.49 -4.94 9.29
CA LEU A 216 -14.48 -4.25 8.47
C LEU A 216 -13.11 -4.92 8.60
N LEU A 217 -12.77 -5.43 9.79
CA LEU A 217 -11.55 -6.20 10.00
C LEU A 217 -11.56 -7.52 9.24
N GLU A 218 -12.68 -8.25 9.24
CA GLU A 218 -12.84 -9.47 8.45
C GLU A 218 -12.72 -9.17 6.94
N TYR A 219 -13.37 -8.10 6.48
CA TYR A 219 -13.24 -7.62 5.11
C TYR A 219 -11.77 -7.29 4.78
N LYS A 220 -11.06 -6.57 5.66
CA LYS A 220 -9.64 -6.27 5.50
C LYS A 220 -8.80 -7.54 5.39
N ILE A 221 -9.00 -8.52 6.26
CA ILE A 221 -8.25 -9.78 6.24
C ILE A 221 -8.44 -10.49 4.89
N ASN A 222 -9.69 -10.61 4.42
CA ASN A 222 -9.99 -11.23 3.12
C ASN A 222 -9.41 -10.42 1.95
N ARG A 223 -9.45 -9.09 2.05
CA ARG A 223 -8.89 -8.21 1.04
C ARG A 223 -7.36 -8.32 0.97
N PHE A 224 -6.68 -8.40 2.11
CA PHE A 224 -5.24 -8.57 2.19
C PHE A 224 -4.79 -9.91 1.60
N ARG A 225 -5.57 -10.98 1.82
CA ARG A 225 -5.32 -12.28 1.17
C ARG A 225 -5.35 -12.19 -0.36
N SER A 226 -6.18 -11.32 -0.96
CA SER A 226 -6.18 -11.11 -2.41
C SER A 226 -4.91 -10.44 -2.94
N PHE A 227 -4.14 -9.79 -2.06
CA PHE A 227 -2.80 -9.27 -2.34
C PHE A 227 -1.68 -10.22 -1.88
N ASN A 228 -2.02 -11.45 -1.49
CA ASN A 228 -1.10 -12.43 -0.89
C ASN A 228 -0.41 -11.93 0.38
N LEU A 229 -1.09 -11.06 1.12
CA LEU A 229 -0.72 -10.64 2.46
C LEU A 229 -1.52 -11.43 3.49
N ASN A 230 -0.83 -12.02 4.46
CA ASN A 230 -1.50 -12.63 5.61
C ASN A 230 -1.55 -11.63 6.77
N PHE A 231 -2.74 -11.09 7.04
CA PHE A 231 -2.96 -10.13 8.13
C PHE A 231 -3.50 -10.84 9.38
N VAL A 232 -2.83 -10.66 10.52
CA VAL A 232 -3.25 -11.15 11.84
C VAL A 232 -3.41 -9.96 12.77
N ALA A 233 -4.66 -9.63 13.11
CA ALA A 233 -5.00 -8.44 13.91
C ALA A 233 -4.44 -8.49 15.34
N LYS A 234 -4.51 -9.67 15.96
CA LYS A 234 -4.06 -9.92 17.33
C LYS A 234 -3.25 -11.21 17.35
N PRO A 235 -1.92 -11.15 17.15
CA PRO A 235 -1.05 -12.30 17.25
C PRO A 235 -1.16 -12.93 18.64
N SER A 236 -1.53 -14.21 18.69
CA SER A 236 -1.65 -14.97 19.93
C SER A 236 -0.61 -16.07 19.93
N VAL A 237 0.21 -16.10 20.99
CA VAL A 237 1.20 -17.15 21.21
C VAL A 237 1.06 -17.63 22.64
N PRO A 238 1.02 -18.96 22.88
CA PRO A 238 1.13 -19.52 24.21
C PRO A 238 2.40 -19.00 24.88
N ASP A 239 2.37 -18.79 26.19
CA ASP A 239 3.60 -18.46 26.90
C ASP A 239 4.50 -19.70 26.93
N PHE A 240 5.68 -19.58 26.34
CA PHE A 240 6.75 -20.57 26.42
C PHE A 240 8.03 -19.86 26.84
N GLY A 241 8.85 -20.53 27.65
CA GLY A 241 10.13 -20.00 28.09
C GLY A 241 11.17 -20.09 26.99
N GLY A 242 12.29 -19.40 27.23
CA GLY A 242 13.29 -19.12 26.21
C GLY A 242 13.05 -17.82 25.46
N LEU A 243 13.96 -17.52 24.53
CA LEU A 243 14.05 -16.26 23.78
C LEU A 243 14.21 -15.01 24.69
N ASP A 244 14.75 -15.15 25.90
CA ASP A 244 14.79 -14.08 26.90
C ASP A 244 15.49 -12.81 26.40
N LEU A 245 16.59 -12.97 25.66
CA LEU A 245 17.31 -11.86 25.04
C LEU A 245 16.47 -11.12 24.01
N LEU A 246 15.75 -11.87 23.16
CA LEU A 246 14.83 -11.30 22.17
C LEU A 246 13.68 -10.58 22.87
N LYS A 247 13.02 -11.24 23.83
CA LYS A 247 11.90 -10.65 24.59
C LYS A 247 12.31 -9.34 25.26
N LYS A 248 13.44 -9.35 25.98
CA LYS A 248 14.00 -8.17 26.65
C LYS A 248 14.35 -7.05 25.65
N TYR A 249 14.93 -7.38 24.51
CA TYR A 249 15.21 -6.39 23.47
C TYR A 249 13.92 -5.74 22.96
N ILE A 250 12.91 -6.55 22.64
CA ILE A 250 11.65 -6.05 22.08
C ILE A 250 10.84 -5.25 23.11
N GLU A 251 10.90 -5.61 24.39
CA GLU A 251 10.36 -4.80 25.48
C GLU A 251 11.00 -3.40 25.54
N ASN A 252 12.31 -3.30 25.29
CA ASN A 252 12.98 -1.99 25.20
C ASN A 252 12.55 -1.22 23.95
N VAL A 253 12.53 -1.88 22.79
CA VAL A 253 12.10 -1.33 21.49
C VAL A 253 10.66 -0.78 21.57
N LYS A 254 9.79 -1.40 22.38
CA LYS A 254 8.41 -0.94 22.58
C LYS A 254 8.33 0.52 23.06
N TYR A 255 9.27 0.96 23.91
CA TYR A 255 9.29 2.34 24.39
C TYR A 255 9.59 3.34 23.27
N ASP A 256 10.35 2.95 22.26
CA ASP A 256 10.67 3.82 21.13
C ASP A 256 9.44 4.10 20.25
N PHE A 257 8.44 3.23 20.26
CA PHE A 257 7.18 3.45 19.55
C PHE A 257 6.21 4.40 20.27
N LEU A 258 6.50 4.79 21.52
CA LEU A 258 5.62 5.65 22.28
C LEU A 258 5.68 7.11 21.79
N PRO A 259 4.59 7.89 21.92
CA PRO A 259 4.57 9.31 21.55
C PRO A 259 5.67 10.14 22.22
N GLN A 260 6.06 9.80 23.45
CA GLN A 260 7.13 10.49 24.18
C GLN A 260 8.50 10.34 23.49
N ALA A 261 8.81 9.16 22.93
CA ALA A 261 10.05 8.94 22.20
C ALA A 261 10.08 9.76 20.90
N ARG A 262 8.93 9.90 20.22
CA ARG A 262 8.78 10.76 19.05
C ARG A 262 9.02 12.24 19.41
N ALA A 263 8.46 12.71 20.52
CA ALA A 263 8.67 14.08 21.01
C ALA A 263 10.13 14.36 21.39
N ALA A 264 10.89 13.32 21.79
CA ALA A 264 12.32 13.39 22.07
C ALA A 264 13.21 13.23 20.82
N ASN A 265 12.64 13.19 19.61
CA ASN A 265 13.35 12.96 18.34
C ASN A 265 14.16 11.64 18.29
N ILE A 266 13.77 10.64 19.07
CA ILE A 266 14.35 9.29 18.97
C ILE A 266 13.84 8.68 17.65
N PRO A 267 14.68 8.12 16.76
CA PRO A 267 14.22 7.51 15.51
C PRO A 267 13.37 6.25 15.75
N LEU A 268 12.51 5.87 14.80
CA LEU A 268 11.77 4.61 14.92
C LEU A 268 12.73 3.44 14.66
N PRO A 269 12.68 2.39 15.50
CA PRO A 269 13.42 1.16 15.25
C PRO A 269 12.91 0.53 13.96
N LYS A 270 13.84 0.01 13.14
CA LYS A 270 13.57 -0.43 11.79
C LYS A 270 13.16 -1.90 11.75
N GLY A 271 13.87 -2.75 12.48
CA GLY A 271 13.60 -4.19 12.46
C GLY A 271 14.71 -5.07 13.00
N CYS A 272 14.49 -6.38 12.97
CA CYS A 272 15.51 -7.38 13.33
C CYS A 272 15.48 -8.60 12.41
N LEU A 273 16.64 -9.26 12.29
CA LEU A 273 16.78 -10.55 11.62
C LEU A 273 16.72 -11.71 12.61
N LEU A 274 16.02 -12.78 12.24
CA LEU A 274 15.96 -14.04 12.99
C LEU A 274 16.66 -15.13 12.17
N VAL A 275 17.82 -15.58 12.64
CA VAL A 275 18.69 -16.53 11.93
C VAL A 275 18.72 -17.86 12.66
N GLY A 276 18.57 -18.98 11.97
CA GLY A 276 18.77 -20.28 12.59
C GLY A 276 18.29 -21.45 11.74
N PRO A 277 18.51 -22.70 12.18
CA PRO A 277 18.05 -23.88 11.46
C PRO A 277 16.52 -23.90 11.24
N PRO A 278 16.01 -24.63 10.23
CA PRO A 278 14.57 -24.83 10.08
C PRO A 278 13.99 -25.54 11.32
N GLY A 279 12.76 -25.19 11.69
CA GLY A 279 12.06 -25.82 12.81
C GLY A 279 12.45 -25.35 14.22
N THR A 280 13.31 -24.35 14.38
CA THR A 280 13.71 -23.82 15.70
C THR A 280 12.75 -22.77 16.29
N GLY A 281 11.57 -22.56 15.69
CA GLY A 281 10.59 -21.61 16.19
C GLY A 281 10.81 -20.15 15.77
N LYS A 282 11.51 -19.92 14.64
CA LYS A 282 11.66 -18.58 14.06
C LYS A 282 10.32 -17.88 13.82
N THR A 283 9.38 -18.54 13.14
CA THR A 283 8.01 -18.02 12.89
C THR A 283 7.22 -17.79 14.18
N LEU A 284 7.41 -18.65 15.18
CA LEU A 284 6.80 -18.49 16.51
C LEU A 284 7.34 -17.22 17.20
N SER A 285 8.65 -16.96 17.09
CA SER A 285 9.31 -15.78 17.63
C SER A 285 8.76 -14.48 17.03
N VAL A 286 8.39 -14.47 15.75
CA VAL A 286 7.73 -13.31 15.11
C VAL A 286 6.40 -12.97 15.78
N ASN A 287 5.59 -13.97 16.08
CA ASN A 287 4.32 -13.75 16.77
C ASN A 287 4.53 -13.25 18.21
N VAL A 288 5.60 -13.70 18.88
CA VAL A 288 5.99 -13.17 20.20
C VAL A 288 6.38 -11.70 20.11
N ILE A 289 7.19 -11.31 19.11
CA ILE A 289 7.56 -9.92 18.85
C ILE A 289 6.31 -9.05 18.70
N ALA A 290 5.38 -9.46 17.83
CA ALA A 290 4.16 -8.71 17.58
C ALA A 290 3.24 -8.62 18.82
N LYS A 291 3.15 -9.70 19.61
CA LYS A 291 2.42 -9.72 20.90
C LYS A 291 3.02 -8.74 21.90
N ILE A 292 4.35 -8.69 22.06
CA ILE A 292 5.04 -7.78 23.00
C ILE A 292 4.83 -6.31 22.59
N LEU A 293 5.01 -6.01 21.30
CA LEU A 293 4.78 -4.67 20.74
C LEU A 293 3.30 -4.28 20.83
N GLY A 294 2.39 -5.24 20.80
CA GLY A 294 0.94 -5.00 20.75
C GLY A 294 0.46 -4.60 19.37
N PHE A 295 1.19 -5.01 18.33
CA PHE A 295 0.92 -4.64 16.94
C PHE A 295 0.29 -5.80 16.17
N PRO A 296 -0.54 -5.52 15.16
CA PRO A 296 -0.92 -6.54 14.18
C PRO A 296 0.32 -7.04 13.41
N LEU A 297 0.20 -8.23 12.84
CA LEU A 297 1.24 -8.87 12.02
C LEU A 297 0.77 -8.95 10.57
N VAL A 298 1.64 -8.55 9.64
CA VAL A 298 1.46 -8.74 8.20
C VAL A 298 2.60 -9.58 7.67
N SER A 299 2.31 -10.80 7.23
CA SER A 299 3.28 -11.67 6.57
C SER A 299 3.25 -11.46 5.07
N VAL A 300 4.44 -11.34 4.48
CA VAL A 300 4.67 -11.19 3.04
C VAL A 300 5.26 -12.46 2.47
N ASP A 301 4.69 -12.92 1.35
CA ASP A 301 5.24 -14.02 0.56
C ASP A 301 6.42 -13.52 -0.30
N THR A 302 7.63 -13.93 0.07
CA THR A 302 8.85 -13.54 -0.64
C THR A 302 8.94 -14.13 -2.04
N ALA A 303 8.35 -15.30 -2.30
CA ALA A 303 8.40 -15.93 -3.61
C ALA A 303 7.59 -15.12 -4.63
N LEU A 304 6.44 -14.59 -4.20
CA LEU A 304 5.62 -13.73 -5.04
C LEU A 304 6.28 -12.37 -5.29
N VAL A 305 6.96 -11.80 -4.29
CA VAL A 305 7.75 -10.56 -4.48
C VAL A 305 8.82 -10.74 -5.56
N VAL A 306 9.47 -11.90 -5.61
CA VAL A 306 10.43 -12.23 -6.68
C VAL A 306 9.72 -12.36 -8.03
N ALA A 307 8.54 -12.98 -8.08
CA ALA A 307 7.79 -13.17 -9.33
C ALA A 307 7.28 -11.85 -9.94
N ASP A 308 6.69 -10.97 -9.12
CA ASP A 308 6.04 -9.73 -9.58
C ASP A 308 6.96 -8.50 -9.54
N GLY A 309 8.11 -8.61 -8.88
CA GLY A 309 9.20 -7.63 -8.94
C GLY A 309 9.05 -6.40 -8.03
N ALA A 310 9.89 -5.39 -8.29
CA ALA A 310 10.05 -4.22 -7.43
C ALA A 310 8.79 -3.32 -7.34
N ILE A 311 8.04 -3.19 -8.44
CA ILE A 311 6.79 -2.40 -8.47
C ILE A 311 5.76 -3.01 -7.52
N TYR A 312 5.61 -4.33 -7.56
CA TYR A 312 4.72 -5.05 -6.65
C TYR A 312 5.16 -4.89 -5.19
N LEU A 313 6.47 -5.03 -4.90
CA LEU A 313 7.00 -4.76 -3.55
C LEU A 313 6.63 -3.36 -3.07
N LYS A 314 6.84 -2.32 -3.90
CA LYS A 314 6.54 -0.94 -3.53
C LYS A 314 5.07 -0.76 -3.10
N ARG A 315 4.13 -1.37 -3.82
CA ARG A 315 2.70 -1.32 -3.47
C ARG A 315 2.38 -2.04 -2.17
N LEU A 316 3.02 -3.19 -1.93
CA LEU A 316 2.87 -3.90 -0.66
C LEU A 316 3.37 -3.03 0.49
N LEU A 317 4.54 -2.40 0.32
CA LEU A 317 5.14 -1.52 1.33
C LEU A 317 4.20 -0.34 1.64
N GLU A 318 3.70 0.37 0.64
CA GLU A 318 2.73 1.47 0.81
C GLU A 318 1.48 1.03 1.60
N ARG A 319 0.96 -0.17 1.31
CA ARG A 319 -0.20 -0.73 2.02
C ARG A 319 0.11 -1.10 3.47
N VAL A 320 1.29 -1.67 3.73
CA VAL A 320 1.76 -2.00 5.08
C VAL A 320 2.03 -0.74 5.89
N GLU A 321 2.61 0.30 5.30
CA GLU A 321 2.81 1.59 5.96
C GLU A 321 1.49 2.23 6.36
N ALA A 322 0.49 2.17 5.48
CA ALA A 322 -0.85 2.66 5.79
C ALA A 322 -1.55 1.84 6.90
N CYS A 323 -1.05 0.65 7.26
CA CYS A 323 -1.50 -0.13 8.42
C CYS A 323 -0.80 0.23 9.73
N ALA A 324 0.20 1.12 9.71
CA ALA A 324 1.01 1.40 10.90
C ALA A 324 0.13 1.85 12.10
N PRO A 325 0.46 1.39 13.32
CA PRO A 325 1.60 0.55 13.68
C PRO A 325 1.41 -0.94 13.34
N VAL A 326 2.45 -1.61 12.83
CA VAL A 326 2.37 -3.02 12.37
C VAL A 326 3.74 -3.70 12.40
N VAL A 327 3.76 -5.01 12.65
CA VAL A 327 4.93 -5.87 12.39
C VAL A 327 4.83 -6.40 10.97
N MET A 328 5.81 -6.09 10.13
CA MET A 328 5.93 -6.65 8.79
C MET A 328 6.89 -7.84 8.84
N TYR A 329 6.43 -9.00 8.35
CA TYR A 329 7.18 -10.25 8.43
C TYR A 329 7.53 -10.78 7.04
N PHE A 330 8.82 -10.98 6.78
CA PHE A 330 9.31 -11.75 5.64
C PHE A 330 9.75 -13.14 6.12
N ASP A 331 9.06 -14.18 5.65
CA ASP A 331 9.52 -15.55 5.88
C ASP A 331 10.57 -15.96 4.85
N GLU A 332 11.55 -16.74 5.27
CA GLU A 332 12.61 -17.27 4.41
C GLU A 332 13.20 -16.19 3.48
N PHE A 333 13.54 -15.05 4.07
CA PHE A 333 13.96 -13.84 3.38
C PHE A 333 15.23 -14.03 2.54
N ASP A 334 16.05 -15.03 2.87
CA ASP A 334 17.16 -15.49 2.06
C ASP A 334 16.74 -16.00 0.66
N LYS A 335 15.51 -16.52 0.50
CA LYS A 335 14.98 -16.94 -0.81
C LYS A 335 14.81 -15.80 -1.80
N LEU A 336 14.62 -14.57 -1.31
CA LEU A 336 14.48 -13.39 -2.16
C LEU A 336 15.77 -13.13 -2.97
N PHE A 337 16.92 -13.59 -2.46
CA PHE A 337 18.23 -13.36 -3.06
C PHE A 337 18.91 -14.64 -3.57
N ALA A 338 18.33 -15.82 -3.37
CA ALA A 338 18.93 -17.10 -3.76
C ALA A 338 19.20 -17.24 -5.26
N ALA A 339 18.41 -16.59 -6.13
CA ALA A 339 18.64 -16.60 -7.59
C ALA A 339 19.83 -15.73 -8.03
N SER A 340 20.24 -14.76 -7.21
CA SER A 340 21.31 -13.81 -7.57
C SER A 340 22.72 -14.43 -7.55
N SER A 341 22.88 -15.61 -6.94
CA SER A 341 24.17 -16.30 -6.81
C SER A 341 24.54 -17.20 -7.97
N GLU A 342 23.59 -17.65 -8.80
CA GLU A 342 23.86 -18.65 -9.86
C GLU A 342 23.88 -18.07 -11.29
N SER A 343 23.24 -16.93 -11.54
CA SER A 343 23.24 -16.27 -12.84
C SER A 343 23.44 -14.75 -12.66
N GLY A 344 24.56 -14.23 -13.15
CA GLY A 344 25.04 -12.86 -12.92
C GLY A 344 24.17 -11.70 -13.44
N GLU A 345 22.92 -11.95 -13.86
CA GLU A 345 22.05 -11.02 -14.57
C GLU A 345 20.62 -10.93 -14.01
N ASP A 346 20.39 -11.21 -12.73
CA ASP A 346 19.05 -10.95 -12.16
C ASP A 346 18.87 -9.46 -11.84
N THR A 347 18.50 -8.69 -12.87
CA THR A 347 18.13 -7.27 -12.76
C THR A 347 16.97 -7.04 -11.81
N ASN A 348 16.05 -8.01 -11.69
CA ASN A 348 14.87 -7.91 -10.85
C ASN A 348 15.23 -7.96 -9.36
N SER A 349 16.03 -8.95 -8.91
CA SER A 349 16.47 -9.01 -7.51
C SER A 349 17.24 -7.78 -7.06
N ARG A 350 18.06 -7.18 -7.94
CA ARG A 350 18.76 -5.91 -7.65
C ARG A 350 17.79 -4.73 -7.47
N GLN A 351 16.76 -4.64 -8.31
CA GLN A 351 15.72 -3.60 -8.18
C GLN A 351 14.88 -3.79 -6.91
N ILE A 352 14.52 -5.03 -6.58
CA ILE A 352 13.80 -5.36 -5.34
C ILE A 352 14.66 -4.98 -4.13
N LEU A 353 15.94 -5.36 -4.12
CA LEU A 353 16.89 -4.99 -3.05
C LEU A 353 16.99 -3.47 -2.91
N GLY A 354 17.20 -2.75 -4.01
CA GLY A 354 17.31 -1.29 -4.00
C GLY A 354 16.06 -0.61 -3.45
N THR A 355 14.88 -1.09 -3.85
CA THR A 355 13.58 -0.60 -3.37
C THR A 355 13.44 -0.83 -1.86
N LEU A 356 13.74 -2.04 -1.39
CA LEU A 356 13.64 -2.38 0.03
C LEU A 356 14.64 -1.59 0.89
N LEU A 357 15.89 -1.44 0.44
CA LEU A 357 16.92 -0.69 1.16
C LEU A 357 16.54 0.79 1.29
N THR A 358 16.06 1.40 0.20
CA THR A 358 15.61 2.79 0.18
C THR A 358 14.44 2.96 1.15
N TRP A 359 13.45 2.07 1.08
CA TRP A 359 12.30 2.12 1.97
C TRP A 359 12.66 1.93 3.45
N LEU A 360 13.50 0.94 3.80
CA LEU A 360 13.95 0.72 5.17
C LEU A 360 14.62 1.96 5.75
N GLN A 361 15.43 2.66 4.94
CA GLN A 361 16.10 3.88 5.34
C GLN A 361 15.10 5.04 5.52
N ASP A 362 14.25 5.29 4.53
CA ASP A 362 13.44 6.51 4.45
C ASP A 362 12.13 6.46 5.25
N LYS A 363 11.64 5.25 5.58
CA LYS A 363 10.36 5.11 6.29
C LYS A 363 10.36 5.83 7.63
N ILE A 364 9.31 6.64 7.83
CA ILE A 364 8.96 7.30 9.11
C ILE A 364 7.73 6.65 9.76
N SER A 365 7.16 5.64 9.12
CA SER A 365 6.00 4.88 9.58
C SER A 365 6.38 3.92 10.71
N ALA A 366 5.47 3.67 11.65
CA ALA A 366 5.64 2.75 12.78
C ALA A 366 5.55 1.26 12.35
N VAL A 367 6.33 0.89 11.34
CA VAL A 367 6.44 -0.48 10.83
C VAL A 367 7.71 -1.12 11.39
N PHE A 368 7.59 -2.20 12.16
CA PHE A 368 8.73 -2.98 12.64
C PHE A 368 8.94 -4.20 11.72
N VAL A 369 10.08 -4.29 11.05
CA VAL A 369 10.34 -5.34 10.07
C VAL A 369 11.04 -6.52 10.73
N VAL A 370 10.49 -7.72 10.59
CA VAL A 370 11.12 -8.96 11.04
C VAL A 370 11.33 -9.85 9.84
N ALA A 371 12.55 -10.36 9.66
CA ALA A 371 12.84 -11.30 8.58
C ALA A 371 13.50 -12.56 9.14
N THR A 372 13.01 -13.73 8.72
CA THR A 372 13.60 -15.02 9.09
C THR A 372 14.50 -15.52 7.97
N LEU A 373 15.59 -16.17 8.33
CA LEU A 373 16.51 -16.78 7.37
C LEU A 373 17.19 -18.00 7.99
N ASN A 374 17.65 -18.91 7.14
CA ASN A 374 18.39 -20.07 7.60
C ASN A 374 19.89 -19.77 7.75
N ARG A 375 20.42 -18.92 6.87
CA ARG A 375 21.85 -18.66 6.70
C ARG A 375 22.11 -17.18 6.49
N LEU A 376 22.91 -16.57 7.36
CA LEU A 376 23.21 -15.13 7.29
C LEU A 376 24.04 -14.77 6.06
N ASP A 377 24.91 -15.68 5.62
CA ASP A 377 25.76 -15.53 4.45
C ASP A 377 25.01 -15.54 3.12
N ALA A 378 23.72 -15.92 3.11
CA ALA A 378 22.85 -15.83 1.94
C ALA A 378 22.29 -14.41 1.71
N LEU A 379 22.40 -13.51 2.69
CA LEU A 379 21.90 -12.15 2.56
C LEU A 379 22.95 -11.20 1.97
N PRO A 380 22.54 -10.27 1.08
CA PRO A 380 23.36 -9.13 0.72
C PRO A 380 23.84 -8.37 1.97
N PRO A 381 25.16 -8.11 2.12
CA PRO A 381 25.73 -7.47 3.30
C PRO A 381 25.16 -6.07 3.54
N GLU A 382 24.63 -5.43 2.50
CA GLU A 382 23.89 -4.18 2.57
C GLU A 382 22.80 -4.24 3.64
N LEU A 383 22.02 -5.31 3.73
CA LEU A 383 20.85 -5.38 4.63
C LEU A 383 21.26 -5.36 6.10
N THR A 384 22.46 -5.83 6.43
CA THR A 384 22.97 -5.93 7.81
C THR A 384 23.54 -4.62 8.37
N ARG A 385 23.57 -3.54 7.58
CA ARG A 385 24.07 -2.24 8.05
C ARG A 385 23.06 -1.57 8.99
N VAL A 386 23.58 -0.91 10.03
CA VAL A 386 22.80 -0.13 11.00
C VAL A 386 21.88 0.86 10.29
N GLY A 387 20.63 0.96 10.77
CA GLY A 387 19.57 1.77 10.13
C GLY A 387 18.75 1.02 9.09
N ARG A 388 18.96 -0.30 8.94
CA ARG A 388 18.16 -1.21 8.09
C ARG A 388 17.55 -2.30 8.96
N PHE A 389 18.34 -3.33 9.28
CA PHE A 389 18.03 -4.24 10.38
C PHE A 389 18.94 -3.88 11.55
N ASP A 390 18.34 -3.49 12.67
CA ASP A 390 19.08 -2.95 13.80
C ASP A 390 19.75 -4.05 14.63
N GLU A 391 19.17 -5.25 14.65
CA GLU A 391 19.67 -6.38 15.42
C GLU A 391 19.52 -7.72 14.69
N ILE A 392 20.38 -8.67 15.05
CA ILE A 392 20.38 -10.05 14.53
C ILE A 392 20.29 -11.02 15.71
N PHE A 393 19.24 -11.82 15.75
CA PHE A 393 19.03 -12.85 16.77
C PHE A 393 19.24 -14.24 16.19
N TYR A 394 20.08 -15.04 16.84
CA TYR A 394 20.23 -16.45 16.52
C TYR A 394 19.21 -17.29 17.30
N VAL A 395 18.29 -17.92 16.57
CA VAL A 395 17.28 -18.84 17.09
C VAL A 395 17.75 -20.28 16.87
N GLY A 396 18.56 -20.76 17.83
CA GLY A 396 19.17 -22.09 17.81
C GLY A 396 18.25 -23.21 18.31
N PHE A 397 18.83 -24.39 18.51
CA PHE A 397 18.11 -25.51 19.12
C PHE A 397 17.75 -25.22 20.58
N PRO A 398 16.55 -25.64 21.02
CA PRO A 398 16.10 -25.37 22.37
C PRO A 398 16.95 -26.09 23.42
N GLN A 399 17.25 -25.40 24.51
CA GLN A 399 17.90 -25.92 25.70
C GLN A 399 17.00 -26.90 26.45
N ALA A 400 17.55 -27.62 27.43
CA ALA A 400 16.79 -28.67 28.15
C ALA A 400 15.50 -28.16 28.79
N ILE A 401 15.52 -26.94 29.33
CA ILE A 401 14.37 -26.28 29.96
C ILE A 401 13.31 -25.96 28.90
N GLU A 402 13.71 -25.28 27.82
CA GLU A 402 12.84 -24.93 26.70
C GLU A 402 12.20 -26.18 26.05
N ARG A 403 12.96 -27.29 25.92
CA ARG A 403 12.41 -28.57 25.42
C ARG A 403 11.32 -29.13 26.32
N LYS A 404 11.48 -29.05 27.65
CA LYS A 404 10.44 -29.48 28.59
C LYS A 404 9.18 -28.65 28.39
N GLU A 405 9.31 -27.34 28.29
CA GLU A 405 8.17 -26.43 28.13
C GLU A 405 7.45 -26.61 26.79
N ILE A 406 8.20 -26.75 25.69
CA ILE A 406 7.65 -27.06 24.37
C ILE A 406 6.87 -28.37 24.42
N LEU A 407 7.42 -29.41 25.06
CA LEU A 407 6.73 -30.70 25.22
C LEU A 407 5.44 -30.54 26.04
N MET A 408 5.49 -29.83 27.17
CA MET A 408 4.31 -29.59 28.01
C MET A 408 3.22 -28.83 27.26
N MET A 409 3.59 -27.82 26.47
CA MET A 409 2.64 -27.07 25.65
C MET A 409 1.92 -27.97 24.64
N HIS A 410 2.66 -28.83 23.93
CA HIS A 410 2.05 -29.75 22.97
C HIS A 410 1.17 -30.79 23.66
N LEU A 411 1.58 -31.32 24.82
CA LEU A 411 0.77 -32.25 25.62
C LEU A 411 -0.51 -31.58 26.16
N ALA A 412 -0.45 -30.31 26.54
CA ALA A 412 -1.58 -29.54 27.03
C ALA A 412 -2.71 -29.35 26.00
N ALA A 413 -2.42 -29.50 24.70
CA ALA A 413 -3.42 -29.52 23.65
C ALA A 413 -4.27 -30.81 23.66
N PHE A 414 -3.73 -31.90 24.19
CA PHE A 414 -4.40 -33.21 24.27
C PHE A 414 -4.95 -33.51 25.66
N ASP A 415 -4.29 -33.02 26.72
CA ASP A 415 -4.67 -33.30 28.11
C ASP A 415 -4.41 -32.09 28.99
N ALA A 416 -5.48 -31.57 29.60
CA ALA A 416 -5.46 -30.35 30.41
C ALA A 416 -4.55 -30.43 31.65
N ARG A 417 -4.17 -31.64 32.10
CA ARG A 417 -3.25 -31.82 33.25
C ARG A 417 -1.89 -31.18 32.99
N TYR A 418 -1.44 -31.12 31.75
CA TYR A 418 -0.16 -30.53 31.38
C TYR A 418 -0.18 -28.99 31.25
N LYS A 419 -1.34 -28.34 31.48
CA LYS A 419 -1.43 -26.86 31.51
C LYS A 419 -0.85 -26.26 32.79
N ASN A 420 -0.93 -27.00 33.90
CA ASN A 420 -0.40 -26.57 35.19
C ASN A 420 0.85 -27.39 35.45
N SER A 421 1.98 -26.73 35.68
CA SER A 421 3.31 -27.34 35.78
C SER A 421 3.51 -28.13 37.09
N ASP A 422 2.67 -29.12 37.38
CA ASP A 422 2.83 -30.06 38.49
C ASP A 422 3.58 -31.33 38.06
#